data_AF-A0A5C6A546-F1
#
_entry.id   AF-A0A5C6A546-F1
#
_cell.length_a   1.000
_cell.length_b   1.000
_cell.length_c   1.000
_cell.angle_alpha   90.00
_cell.angle_beta   90.00
_cell.angle_gamma   90.00
#
_symmetry.space_group_name_H-M   'P 1'
#
loop_
_entity.id
_entity.type
_entity.pdbx_description
1 polymer ?
#
loop_
_entity_poly.entity_id
_entity_poly.type
_entity_poly.pdbx_seq_one_letter_code
_entity_poly.pdbx_strand_id
1 'polypeptide(L)'
;MLEIKTESPPATTLREMGTDELLHNLGRFPGSVLPTGVLRELQGRGEALHDSVAALVADSVKSAEIGLGSATSSNFFAFALLASIATWDDRHLIESVLTQKGELFGDLVFEATPSMIACLFRDASSAEVIDWIDRLADNQKLDSLKSSSLFRAMSIAVVQGHLDRIAAIDAMVHCLKRRAGRRSDTQSAVIISELLDLSANEVDGVDEIVRSSFQRGQVDGDYIELDSWDDFGIYAQPPGKTRGWHDVAAELSTWCYDYISEDADPVDATILANEHASGWRITKAPLSPTLFNELRQSTDDHLPVEAIDAVDYAFTRAYHATIDLIRDEVVRFQGNPDSWRGNGAYLGLALTTARAMPLPTDLLQMILQMPETDREQVFGDQFYLIVNATALTPLRNHDFIEQWIWDIDRSSPDRREMVDYYLLACYYGSLDRQTAIDSLVAGLQRALREEPLLIAPYAESLAFFTPRKHQQLLEDAFKREDVEWFLPLKQMRQMMHDAKYAKEQLREYTSKFRNVRQVIRDGVMFGGDVYEEKPKPAVQPAPTRQSTLQSSSKTTVRDDVRTPRNAQCPCGSGKKYKKCCLGK
;
A
#
# COMPACT_ATOMS: atom_id res chain seq x y z
N MET A 1 29.05 19.86 21.01
CA MET A 1 27.64 19.63 20.64
C MET A 1 26.91 20.94 20.82
N LEU A 2 26.60 21.62 19.72
CA LEU A 2 25.73 22.79 19.72
C LEU A 2 24.29 22.27 19.64
N GLU A 3 23.48 22.48 20.68
CA GLU A 3 22.03 22.28 20.61
C GLU A 3 21.46 23.31 19.62
N ILE A 4 21.20 22.88 18.39
CA ILE A 4 20.39 23.63 17.45
C ILE A 4 18.96 23.53 17.98
N LYS A 5 18.48 24.58 18.66
CA LYS A 5 17.04 24.75 18.91
C LYS A 5 16.39 24.99 17.57
N THR A 6 15.79 23.96 16.98
CA THR A 6 14.83 24.09 15.89
C THR A 6 13.60 24.78 16.47
N GLU A 7 13.52 26.11 16.31
CA GLU A 7 12.25 26.81 16.49
C GLU A 7 11.28 26.21 15.47
N SER A 8 10.26 25.50 15.96
CA SER A 8 9.19 24.99 15.11
C SER A 8 8.62 26.18 14.32
N PRO A 9 8.48 26.09 12.99
CA PRO A 9 7.89 27.16 12.22
C PRO A 9 6.53 27.53 12.83
N PRO A 10 6.18 28.83 12.87
CA PRO A 10 4.91 29.27 13.44
C PRO A 10 3.81 28.46 12.77
N ALA A 11 2.99 27.77 13.58
CA ALA A 11 1.89 26.95 13.09
C ALA A 11 1.09 27.80 12.10
N THR A 12 1.22 27.48 10.81
CA THR A 12 0.45 28.12 9.75
C THR A 12 -1.00 28.01 10.20
N THR A 13 -1.66 29.13 10.47
CA THR A 13 -3.07 29.13 10.88
C THR A 13 -3.82 28.31 9.84
N LEU A 14 -4.18 27.09 10.23
CA LEU A 14 -4.83 26.13 9.35
C LEU A 14 -6.06 26.84 8.82
N ARG A 15 -6.04 27.15 7.53
CA ARG A 15 -7.25 27.54 6.84
C ARG A 15 -8.27 26.43 7.12
N GLU A 16 -9.45 26.79 7.61
CA GLU A 16 -10.52 25.81 7.82
C GLU A 16 -10.83 25.15 6.48
N MET A 17 -10.45 23.87 6.35
CA MET A 17 -10.69 23.06 5.17
C MET A 17 -12.10 22.43 5.23
N GLY A 18 -12.82 22.49 4.12
CA GLY A 18 -14.13 21.86 3.99
C GLY A 18 -14.04 20.32 4.00
N THR A 19 -15.16 19.64 4.24
CA THR A 19 -15.20 18.15 4.26
C THR A 19 -14.75 17.57 2.92
N ASP A 20 -15.23 18.15 1.82
CA ASP A 20 -14.89 17.69 0.47
C ASP A 20 -13.41 17.91 0.15
N GLU A 21 -12.82 19.02 0.61
CA GLU A 21 -11.40 19.31 0.45
C GLU A 21 -10.53 18.32 1.23
N LEU A 22 -10.91 17.97 2.46
CA LEU A 22 -10.20 16.96 3.26
C LEU A 22 -10.32 15.55 2.68
N LEU A 23 -11.52 15.15 2.24
CA LEU A 23 -11.74 13.84 1.58
C LEU A 23 -10.94 13.73 0.29
N HIS A 24 -10.86 14.82 -0.46
CA HIS A 24 -10.02 14.92 -1.64
C HIS A 24 -8.54 14.79 -1.28
N ASN A 25 -8.07 15.50 -0.25
CA ASN A 25 -6.67 15.46 0.19
C ASN A 25 -6.22 14.08 0.68
N LEU A 26 -7.10 13.25 1.26
CA LEU A 26 -6.76 11.88 1.68
C LEU A 26 -6.10 11.05 0.56
N GLY A 27 -6.51 11.27 -0.69
CA GLY A 27 -6.03 10.52 -1.85
C GLY A 27 -4.71 11.00 -2.41
N ARG A 28 -4.27 12.18 -1.98
CA ARG A 28 -3.10 12.88 -2.53
C ARG A 28 -1.82 12.66 -1.74
N PHE A 29 -1.91 12.03 -0.57
CA PHE A 29 -0.72 11.58 0.15
C PHE A 29 -0.09 10.39 -0.58
N PRO A 30 1.26 10.28 -0.57
CA PRO A 30 1.94 9.11 -1.12
C PRO A 30 1.43 7.83 -0.46
N GLY A 31 1.35 6.73 -1.22
CA GLY A 31 0.75 5.47 -0.74
C GLY A 31 1.42 4.85 0.50
N SER A 32 2.66 5.25 0.82
CA SER A 32 3.41 4.84 2.02
C SER A 32 3.18 5.74 3.24
N VAL A 33 2.45 6.85 3.08
CA VAL A 33 2.19 7.86 4.13
C VAL A 33 0.75 7.76 4.59
N LEU A 34 0.54 7.53 5.89
CA LEU A 34 -0.78 7.60 6.52
C LEU A 34 -1.13 9.07 6.84
N PRO A 35 -2.22 9.64 6.29
CA PRO A 35 -2.64 11.02 6.58
C PRO A 35 -3.39 11.12 7.92
N THR A 36 -2.67 10.87 9.02
CA THR A 36 -3.20 10.83 10.38
C THR A 36 -3.98 12.08 10.78
N GLY A 37 -3.46 13.27 10.45
CA GLY A 37 -4.11 14.55 10.78
C GLY A 37 -5.47 14.69 10.08
N VAL A 38 -5.52 14.43 8.77
CA VAL A 38 -6.75 14.46 7.97
C VAL A 38 -7.77 13.44 8.46
N LEU A 39 -7.33 12.21 8.74
CA LEU A 39 -8.21 11.13 9.21
C LEU A 39 -8.86 11.49 10.56
N ARG A 40 -8.10 12.01 11.51
CA ARG A 40 -8.63 12.40 12.82
C ARG A 40 -9.55 13.61 12.73
N GLU A 41 -9.22 14.60 11.90
CA GLU A 41 -10.09 15.75 11.64
C GLU A 41 -11.43 15.31 11.02
N LEU A 42 -11.40 14.46 9.99
CA LEU A 42 -12.61 13.90 9.38
C LEU A 42 -13.41 13.07 10.38
N GLN A 43 -12.75 12.19 11.13
CA GLN A 43 -13.41 11.37 12.16
C GLN A 43 -14.04 12.23 13.27
N GLY A 44 -13.41 13.33 13.66
CA GLY A 44 -13.95 14.30 14.62
C GLY A 44 -15.25 14.96 14.19
N ARG A 45 -15.58 14.95 12.89
CA ARG A 45 -16.87 15.45 12.34
C ARG A 45 -18.02 14.47 12.56
N GLY A 46 -17.75 13.21 12.92
CA GLY A 46 -18.75 12.21 13.27
C GLY A 46 -19.78 11.98 12.16
N GLU A 47 -21.07 11.94 12.52
CA GLU A 47 -22.18 11.65 11.60
C GLU A 47 -22.32 12.68 10.47
N ALA A 48 -21.86 13.92 10.65
CA ALA A 48 -21.91 14.95 9.61
C ALA A 48 -21.04 14.59 8.37
N LEU A 49 -20.16 13.60 8.49
CA LEU A 49 -19.33 13.07 7.41
C LEU A 49 -20.03 11.98 6.58
N HIS A 50 -21.07 11.34 7.11
CA HIS A 50 -21.66 10.11 6.59
C HIS A 50 -21.96 10.17 5.09
N ASP A 51 -22.77 11.14 4.67
CA ASP A 51 -23.26 11.21 3.28
C ASP A 51 -22.12 11.40 2.27
N SER A 52 -21.14 12.24 2.60
CA SER A 52 -19.98 12.48 1.72
C SER A 52 -19.11 11.22 1.58
N VAL A 53 -18.88 10.49 2.68
CA VAL A 53 -18.08 9.26 2.67
C VAL A 53 -18.82 8.11 1.98
N ALA A 54 -20.10 7.91 2.29
CA ALA A 54 -20.93 6.88 1.67
C ALA A 54 -21.06 7.11 0.15
N ALA A 55 -21.25 8.36 -0.29
CA ALA A 55 -21.26 8.71 -1.70
C ALA A 55 -19.94 8.40 -2.39
N LEU A 56 -18.80 8.73 -1.76
CA LEU A 56 -17.47 8.45 -2.31
C LEU A 56 -17.22 6.95 -2.45
N VAL A 57 -17.56 6.14 -1.44
CA VAL A 57 -17.47 4.68 -1.49
C VAL A 57 -18.40 4.10 -2.57
N ALA A 58 -19.64 4.58 -2.66
CA ALA A 58 -20.59 4.13 -3.68
C ALA A 58 -20.11 4.43 -5.10
N ASP A 59 -19.55 5.61 -5.33
CA ASP A 59 -19.00 5.98 -6.63
C ASP A 59 -17.75 5.17 -6.97
N SER A 60 -16.94 4.80 -5.97
CA SER A 60 -15.80 3.88 -6.12
C SER A 60 -16.22 2.50 -6.60
N VAL A 61 -17.29 1.94 -5.99
CA VAL A 61 -17.84 0.64 -6.39
C VAL A 61 -18.33 0.69 -7.84
N LYS A 62 -19.01 1.78 -8.23
CA LYS A 62 -19.46 1.98 -9.62
C LYS A 62 -18.29 2.18 -10.59
N SER A 63 -17.19 2.78 -10.13
CA SER A 63 -16.09 3.22 -10.98
C SER A 63 -14.92 2.25 -11.09
N ALA A 64 -14.88 1.17 -10.32
CA ALA A 64 -13.72 0.27 -10.23
C ALA A 64 -13.20 -0.27 -11.59
N GLU A 65 -14.07 -0.33 -12.60
CA GLU A 65 -13.76 -0.80 -13.96
C GLU A 65 -13.40 0.32 -14.95
N ILE A 66 -13.39 1.61 -14.56
CA ILE A 66 -13.27 2.77 -15.47
C ILE A 66 -11.79 3.17 -15.73
N GLY A 67 -10.82 2.27 -15.60
CA GLY A 67 -9.41 2.55 -15.97
C GLY A 67 -8.56 3.19 -14.86
N LEU A 68 -7.41 3.77 -15.22
CA LEU A 68 -6.47 4.38 -14.27
C LEU A 68 -7.10 5.52 -13.45
N GLY A 69 -6.74 5.64 -12.18
CA GLY A 69 -7.19 6.72 -11.29
C GLY A 69 -8.65 6.63 -10.85
N SER A 70 -9.37 5.55 -11.21
CA SER A 70 -10.75 5.33 -10.79
C SER A 70 -10.89 4.94 -9.32
N ALA A 71 -9.86 4.29 -8.77
CA ALA A 71 -9.74 3.93 -7.37
C ALA A 71 -8.60 4.75 -6.77
N THR A 72 -8.91 5.88 -6.15
CA THR A 72 -7.93 6.71 -5.45
C THR A 72 -7.75 6.21 -4.02
N SER A 73 -6.64 6.57 -3.37
CA SER A 73 -6.43 6.28 -1.95
C SER A 73 -7.51 6.91 -1.06
N SER A 74 -8.16 8.02 -1.50
CA SER A 74 -9.31 8.60 -0.80
C SER A 74 -10.42 7.57 -0.57
N ASN A 75 -10.65 6.68 -1.53
CA ASN A 75 -11.72 5.69 -1.46
C ASN A 75 -11.44 4.65 -0.37
N PHE A 76 -10.17 4.23 -0.25
CA PHE A 76 -9.71 3.36 0.83
C PHE A 76 -9.94 4.01 2.20
N PHE A 77 -9.51 5.26 2.38
CA PHE A 77 -9.67 5.96 3.65
C PHE A 77 -11.14 6.30 3.97
N ALA A 78 -11.93 6.64 2.96
CA ALA A 78 -13.37 6.86 3.12
C ALA A 78 -14.07 5.58 3.60
N PHE A 79 -13.74 4.42 3.02
CA PHE A 79 -14.27 3.14 3.48
C PHE A 79 -13.89 2.85 4.95
N ALA A 80 -12.65 3.15 5.34
CA ALA A 80 -12.21 3.03 6.73
C ALA A 80 -12.98 3.98 7.68
N LEU A 81 -13.25 5.22 7.28
CA LEU A 81 -14.02 6.19 8.06
C LEU A 81 -15.47 5.74 8.25
N LEU A 82 -16.08 5.16 7.21
CA LEU A 82 -17.45 4.64 7.26
C LEU A 82 -17.62 3.54 8.31
N ALA A 83 -16.54 2.82 8.67
CA ALA A 83 -16.54 1.75 9.67
C ALA A 83 -17.08 2.14 11.05
N SER A 84 -17.07 3.43 11.40
CA SER A 84 -17.54 3.93 12.69
C SER A 84 -18.86 4.71 12.65
N ILE A 85 -19.32 5.06 11.46
CA ILE A 85 -20.50 5.94 11.25
C ILE A 85 -21.55 5.34 10.32
N ALA A 86 -21.36 4.11 9.82
CA ALA A 86 -22.32 3.43 8.95
C ALA A 86 -23.71 3.33 9.58
N THR A 87 -24.74 3.44 8.74
CA THR A 87 -26.15 3.39 9.14
C THR A 87 -26.90 2.29 8.38
N TRP A 88 -28.12 1.96 8.80
CA TRP A 88 -28.95 0.95 8.13
C TRP A 88 -29.19 1.21 6.63
N ASP A 89 -29.15 2.47 6.20
CA ASP A 89 -29.32 2.83 4.79
C ASP A 89 -28.12 2.42 3.92
N ASP A 90 -26.95 2.21 4.51
CA ASP A 90 -25.74 1.74 3.82
C ASP A 90 -25.75 0.25 3.49
N ARG A 91 -26.74 -0.53 3.94
CA ARG A 91 -26.76 -2.00 3.76
C ARG A 91 -26.56 -2.41 2.30
N HIS A 92 -27.14 -1.69 1.33
CA HIS A 92 -26.99 -2.01 -0.09
C HIS A 92 -25.61 -1.62 -0.63
N LEU A 93 -24.98 -0.60 -0.05
CA LEU A 93 -23.61 -0.24 -0.35
C LEU A 93 -22.66 -1.34 0.18
N ILE A 94 -22.83 -1.77 1.43
CA ILE A 94 -22.06 -2.85 2.04
C ILE A 94 -22.22 -4.16 1.24
N GLU A 95 -23.44 -4.51 0.83
CA GLU A 95 -23.71 -5.64 -0.08
C GLU A 95 -22.93 -5.53 -1.40
N SER A 96 -22.91 -4.33 -1.98
CA SER A 96 -22.22 -4.08 -3.24
C SER A 96 -20.71 -4.25 -3.09
N VAL A 97 -20.12 -3.74 -2.00
CA VAL A 97 -18.70 -3.92 -1.68
C VAL A 97 -18.36 -5.40 -1.48
N LEU A 98 -19.16 -6.10 -0.68
CA LEU A 98 -18.96 -7.52 -0.39
C LEU A 98 -19.07 -8.40 -1.64
N THR A 99 -19.99 -8.07 -2.55
CA THR A 99 -20.19 -8.86 -3.79
C THR A 99 -19.31 -8.44 -4.96
N GLN A 100 -18.58 -7.32 -4.84
CA GLN A 100 -17.68 -6.84 -5.88
C GLN A 100 -16.52 -7.82 -6.09
N LYS A 101 -16.19 -8.06 -7.37
CA LYS A 101 -15.00 -8.80 -7.77
C LYS A 101 -13.80 -7.85 -7.80
N GLY A 102 -12.72 -8.23 -7.14
CA GLY A 102 -11.47 -7.47 -7.12
C GLY A 102 -11.13 -6.86 -5.75
N GLU A 103 -9.99 -6.19 -5.71
CA GLU A 103 -9.32 -5.72 -4.50
C GLU A 103 -9.50 -4.20 -4.31
N LEU A 104 -10.70 -3.64 -4.55
CA LEU A 104 -10.92 -2.19 -4.51
C LEU A 104 -10.45 -1.58 -3.18
N PHE A 105 -10.74 -2.24 -2.06
CA PHE A 105 -10.29 -1.84 -0.73
C PHE A 105 -9.27 -2.82 -0.13
N GLY A 106 -8.77 -3.79 -0.91
CA GLY A 106 -7.86 -4.83 -0.43
C GLY A 106 -8.36 -5.54 0.84
N ASP A 107 -7.46 -5.69 1.81
CA ASP A 107 -7.75 -6.35 3.09
C ASP A 107 -8.72 -5.57 3.99
N LEU A 108 -8.91 -4.27 3.72
CA LEU A 108 -9.83 -3.42 4.49
C LEU A 108 -11.28 -3.91 4.43
N VAL A 109 -11.67 -4.60 3.35
CA VAL A 109 -13.00 -5.23 3.28
C VAL A 109 -13.19 -6.24 4.42
N PHE A 110 -12.16 -6.97 4.81
CA PHE A 110 -12.28 -7.96 5.89
C PHE A 110 -12.19 -7.33 7.27
N GLU A 111 -11.36 -6.31 7.43
CA GLU A 111 -11.06 -5.69 8.73
C GLU A 111 -12.08 -4.61 9.15
N ALA A 112 -12.57 -3.80 8.20
CA ALA A 112 -13.47 -2.67 8.49
C ALA A 112 -14.96 -3.04 8.39
N THR A 113 -15.35 -3.90 7.43
CA THR A 113 -16.76 -4.27 7.21
C THR A 113 -17.45 -4.85 8.45
N PRO A 114 -16.81 -5.69 9.29
CA PRO A 114 -17.45 -6.17 10.51
C PRO A 114 -17.92 -5.03 11.43
N SER A 115 -17.14 -3.95 11.51
CA SER A 115 -17.50 -2.79 12.32
C SER A 115 -18.62 -1.98 11.68
N MET A 116 -18.61 -1.81 10.35
CA MET A 116 -19.72 -1.20 9.61
C MET A 116 -21.03 -1.93 9.88
N ILE A 117 -21.02 -3.26 9.78
CA ILE A 117 -22.22 -4.09 10.01
C ILE A 117 -22.65 -4.02 11.48
N ALA A 118 -21.70 -4.00 12.42
CA ALA A 118 -22.00 -3.84 13.84
C ALA A 118 -22.72 -2.52 14.13
N CYS A 119 -22.36 -1.43 13.45
CA CYS A 119 -23.07 -0.15 13.56
C CYS A 119 -24.54 -0.23 13.13
N LEU A 120 -24.90 -1.11 12.18
CA LEU A 120 -26.29 -1.28 11.75
C LEU A 120 -27.23 -1.71 12.89
N PHE A 121 -26.71 -2.42 13.89
CA PHE A 121 -27.49 -2.83 15.07
C PHE A 121 -27.84 -1.67 16.01
N ARG A 122 -27.18 -0.52 15.88
CA ARG A 122 -27.51 0.69 16.64
C ARG A 122 -28.79 1.35 16.12
N ASP A 123 -28.97 1.33 14.80
CA ASP A 123 -29.96 2.16 14.10
C ASP A 123 -31.15 1.35 13.55
N ALA A 124 -31.03 0.01 13.47
CA ALA A 124 -32.10 -0.91 13.09
C ALA A 124 -32.37 -1.96 14.18
N SER A 125 -33.51 -2.66 14.10
CA SER A 125 -33.78 -3.73 15.05
C SER A 125 -32.81 -4.90 14.84
N SER A 126 -32.37 -5.55 15.91
CA SER A 126 -31.47 -6.71 15.81
C SER A 126 -32.04 -7.82 14.92
N ALA A 127 -33.37 -7.99 14.91
CA ALA A 127 -34.05 -8.96 14.07
C ALA A 127 -33.91 -8.64 12.57
N GLU A 128 -34.04 -7.38 12.17
CA GLU A 128 -33.87 -6.96 10.76
C GLU A 128 -32.42 -7.15 10.28
N VAL A 129 -31.44 -6.78 11.12
CA VAL A 129 -30.02 -6.94 10.77
C VAL A 129 -29.63 -8.42 10.71
N ILE A 130 -30.11 -9.25 11.65
CA ILE A 130 -29.88 -10.72 11.64
C ILE A 130 -30.50 -11.36 10.38
N ASP A 131 -31.74 -11.02 10.05
CA ASP A 131 -32.41 -11.52 8.84
C ASP A 131 -31.69 -11.09 7.55
N TRP A 132 -31.12 -9.87 7.55
CA TRP A 132 -30.26 -9.42 6.46
C TRP A 132 -28.93 -10.18 6.37
N ILE A 133 -28.23 -10.37 7.50
CA ILE A 133 -27.01 -11.18 7.58
C ILE A 133 -27.28 -12.61 7.09
N ASP A 134 -28.37 -13.22 7.53
CA ASP A 134 -28.76 -14.58 7.17
C ASP A 134 -29.00 -14.72 5.66
N ARG A 135 -29.70 -13.77 5.03
CA ARG A 135 -29.85 -13.73 3.56
C ARG A 135 -28.51 -13.62 2.84
N LEU A 136 -27.58 -12.79 3.34
CA LEU A 136 -26.27 -12.63 2.72
C LEU A 136 -25.36 -13.83 2.92
N ALA A 137 -25.47 -14.51 4.06
CA ALA A 137 -24.74 -15.73 4.36
C ALA A 137 -25.06 -16.88 3.38
N ASP A 138 -26.22 -16.85 2.72
CA ASP A 138 -26.60 -17.80 1.66
C ASP A 138 -26.23 -17.35 0.24
N ASN A 139 -25.75 -16.12 0.08
CA ASN A 139 -25.46 -15.56 -1.23
C ASN A 139 -24.21 -16.24 -1.83
N GLN A 140 -24.40 -17.05 -2.87
CA GLN A 140 -23.32 -17.79 -3.54
C GLN A 140 -22.28 -16.89 -4.22
N LYS A 141 -22.55 -15.59 -4.39
CA LYS A 141 -21.58 -14.63 -4.90
C LYS A 141 -20.60 -14.15 -3.84
N LEU A 142 -20.93 -14.32 -2.57
CA LEU A 142 -20.07 -13.97 -1.46
C LEU A 142 -19.06 -15.10 -1.24
N ASP A 143 -17.77 -14.79 -1.29
CA ASP A 143 -16.76 -15.76 -0.92
C ASP A 143 -16.79 -16.03 0.59
N SER A 144 -16.26 -17.18 1.01
CA SER A 144 -16.30 -17.62 2.40
C SER A 144 -15.58 -16.65 3.34
N LEU A 145 -14.49 -16.01 2.90
CA LEU A 145 -13.76 -15.03 3.70
C LEU A 145 -14.59 -13.77 3.93
N LYS A 146 -15.29 -13.26 2.92
CA LYS A 146 -16.17 -12.09 3.09
C LYS A 146 -17.40 -12.43 3.93
N SER A 147 -17.89 -13.66 3.86
CA SER A 147 -18.97 -14.11 4.76
C SER A 147 -18.54 -14.10 6.23
N SER A 148 -17.24 -14.19 6.51
CA SER A 148 -16.73 -14.14 7.89
C SER A 148 -17.01 -12.80 8.54
N SER A 149 -16.96 -11.71 7.77
CA SER A 149 -17.23 -10.37 8.26
C SER A 149 -18.66 -10.24 8.80
N LEU A 150 -19.62 -11.00 8.28
CA LEU A 150 -21.02 -10.97 8.74
C LEU A 150 -21.17 -11.47 10.17
N PHE A 151 -20.55 -12.61 10.49
CA PHE A 151 -20.64 -13.21 11.83
C PHE A 151 -19.74 -12.48 12.82
N ARG A 152 -18.56 -12.03 12.37
CA ARG A 152 -17.67 -11.19 13.17
C ARG A 152 -18.37 -9.91 13.63
N ALA A 153 -19.19 -9.32 12.77
CA ALA A 153 -19.97 -8.14 13.09
C ALA A 153 -20.93 -8.36 14.27
N MET A 154 -21.54 -9.54 14.37
CA MET A 154 -22.42 -9.88 15.49
C MET A 154 -21.64 -9.94 16.81
N SER A 155 -20.44 -10.53 16.80
CA SER A 155 -19.55 -10.53 17.96
C SER A 155 -19.15 -9.11 18.39
N ILE A 156 -18.80 -8.26 17.42
CA ILE A 156 -18.48 -6.85 17.67
C ILE A 156 -19.70 -6.11 18.23
N ALA A 157 -20.88 -6.32 17.67
CA ALA A 157 -22.13 -5.71 18.15
C ALA A 157 -22.47 -6.13 19.58
N VAL A 158 -22.19 -7.38 19.97
CA VAL A 158 -22.32 -7.83 21.38
C VAL A 158 -21.34 -7.09 22.29
N VAL A 159 -20.08 -6.97 21.89
CA VAL A 159 -19.05 -6.24 22.67
C VAL A 159 -19.40 -4.76 22.82
N GLN A 160 -19.99 -4.14 21.80
CA GLN A 160 -20.44 -2.75 21.81
C GLN A 160 -21.78 -2.55 22.55
N GLY A 161 -22.46 -3.63 22.93
CA GLY A 161 -23.77 -3.58 23.58
C GLY A 161 -24.93 -3.24 22.64
N HIS A 162 -24.75 -3.41 21.33
CA HIS A 162 -25.77 -3.19 20.29
C HIS A 162 -26.57 -4.47 19.97
N LEU A 163 -26.06 -5.63 20.38
CA LEU A 163 -26.73 -6.93 20.20
C LEU A 163 -26.71 -7.73 21.50
N ASP A 164 -27.83 -8.32 21.89
CA ASP A 164 -27.87 -9.27 22.99
C ASP A 164 -27.05 -10.52 22.65
N ARG A 165 -26.22 -10.96 23.60
CA ARG A 165 -25.32 -12.11 23.41
C ARG A 165 -26.08 -13.39 23.06
N ILE A 166 -27.22 -13.65 23.71
CA ILE A 166 -28.00 -14.87 23.47
C ILE A 166 -28.65 -14.80 22.08
N ALA A 167 -29.18 -13.64 21.70
CA ALA A 167 -29.70 -13.43 20.34
C ALA A 167 -28.63 -13.67 19.25
N ALA A 168 -27.39 -13.22 19.48
CA ALA A 168 -26.28 -13.47 18.56
C ALA A 168 -25.96 -14.98 18.44
N ILE A 169 -25.85 -15.68 19.56
CA ILE A 169 -25.59 -17.11 19.63
C ILE A 169 -26.70 -17.91 18.94
N ASP A 170 -27.97 -17.59 19.22
CA ASP A 170 -29.12 -18.28 18.62
C ASP A 170 -29.14 -18.15 17.10
N ALA A 171 -28.86 -16.94 16.58
CA ALA A 171 -28.77 -16.70 15.15
C ALA A 171 -27.60 -17.46 14.48
N MET A 172 -26.42 -17.45 15.09
CA MET A 172 -25.26 -18.22 14.62
C MET A 172 -25.53 -19.73 14.61
N VAL A 173 -26.13 -20.25 15.68
CA VAL A 173 -26.54 -21.65 15.80
C VAL A 173 -27.60 -22.02 14.76
N HIS A 174 -28.57 -21.14 14.52
CA HIS A 174 -29.58 -21.32 13.49
C HIS A 174 -28.92 -21.48 12.11
N CYS A 175 -27.99 -20.58 11.76
CA CYS A 175 -27.24 -20.66 10.52
C CYS A 175 -26.43 -21.97 10.43
N LEU A 176 -25.72 -22.35 11.51
CA LEU A 176 -24.95 -23.60 11.57
C LEU A 176 -25.81 -24.84 11.32
N LYS A 177 -27.02 -24.90 11.91
CA LYS A 177 -27.98 -26.00 11.69
C LYS A 177 -28.45 -26.08 10.25
N ARG A 178 -28.79 -24.94 9.62
CA ARG A 178 -29.20 -24.90 8.22
C ARG A 178 -28.12 -25.40 7.26
N ARG A 179 -26.86 -25.26 7.66
CA ARG A 179 -25.69 -25.69 6.89
C ARG A 179 -25.25 -27.13 7.17
N ALA A 180 -26.02 -27.91 7.95
CA ALA A 180 -25.66 -29.29 8.33
C ALA A 180 -25.40 -30.26 7.16
N GLY A 181 -25.89 -29.96 5.95
CA GLY A 181 -25.64 -30.75 4.74
C GLY A 181 -24.34 -30.42 4.01
N ARG A 182 -23.63 -29.35 4.38
CA ARG A 182 -22.35 -28.96 3.78
C ARG A 182 -21.21 -29.80 4.35
N ARG A 183 -20.10 -29.93 3.62
CA ARG A 183 -18.89 -30.66 4.02
C ARG A 183 -17.69 -29.74 3.89
N SER A 184 -16.77 -29.78 4.86
CA SER A 184 -15.57 -28.92 4.89
C SER A 184 -15.90 -27.43 4.63
N ASP A 185 -16.95 -26.95 5.28
CA ASP A 185 -17.53 -25.64 5.06
C ASP A 185 -16.83 -24.58 5.92
N THR A 186 -15.99 -23.76 5.28
CA THR A 186 -15.24 -22.68 5.95
C THR A 186 -16.16 -21.69 6.66
N GLN A 187 -17.37 -21.46 6.16
CA GLN A 187 -18.32 -20.57 6.83
C GLN A 187 -18.84 -21.17 8.15
N SER A 188 -19.09 -22.48 8.20
CA SER A 188 -19.40 -23.18 9.46
C SER A 188 -18.23 -23.12 10.44
N ALA A 189 -16.98 -23.18 9.95
CA ALA A 189 -15.78 -23.01 10.77
C ALA A 189 -15.70 -21.61 11.38
N VAL A 190 -15.94 -20.56 10.59
CA VAL A 190 -15.99 -19.19 11.09
C VAL A 190 -17.09 -19.01 12.12
N ILE A 191 -18.31 -19.52 11.87
CA ILE A 191 -19.42 -19.43 12.84
C ILE A 191 -19.00 -20.04 14.19
N ILE A 192 -18.31 -21.19 14.18
CA ILE A 192 -17.82 -21.82 15.41
C ILE A 192 -16.74 -20.97 16.08
N SER A 193 -15.84 -20.34 15.32
CA SER A 193 -14.84 -19.41 15.85
C SER A 193 -15.49 -18.20 16.54
N GLU A 194 -16.55 -17.64 15.97
CA GLU A 194 -17.26 -16.52 16.59
C GLU A 194 -18.10 -16.96 17.81
N LEU A 195 -18.71 -18.15 17.77
CA LEU A 195 -19.34 -18.76 18.94
C LEU A 195 -18.34 -18.99 20.08
N LEU A 196 -17.11 -19.36 19.74
CA LEU A 196 -16.00 -19.49 20.67
C LEU A 196 -15.70 -18.13 21.32
N ASP A 197 -15.50 -17.07 20.52
CA ASP A 197 -15.26 -15.71 21.03
C ASP A 197 -16.40 -15.19 21.93
N LEU A 198 -17.64 -15.63 21.70
CA LEU A 198 -18.80 -15.32 22.52
C LEU A 198 -18.97 -16.23 23.75
N SER A 199 -18.05 -17.16 24.02
CA SER A 199 -18.14 -18.14 25.11
C SER A 199 -19.41 -18.99 25.06
N ALA A 200 -19.88 -19.32 23.86
CA ALA A 200 -21.19 -19.96 23.66
C ALA A 200 -21.26 -21.40 24.18
N ASN A 201 -20.13 -22.02 24.54
CA ASN A 201 -20.07 -23.33 25.19
C ASN A 201 -20.78 -23.37 26.55
N GLU A 202 -21.00 -22.21 27.19
CA GLU A 202 -21.79 -22.08 28.43
C GLU A 202 -23.30 -22.06 28.19
N VAL A 203 -23.75 -21.97 26.93
CA VAL A 203 -25.17 -21.93 26.57
C VAL A 203 -25.68 -23.35 26.26
N ASP A 204 -26.78 -23.72 26.92
CA ASP A 204 -27.36 -25.06 26.82
C ASP A 204 -27.61 -25.50 25.37
N GLY A 205 -27.08 -26.66 25.01
CA GLY A 205 -27.27 -27.30 23.70
C GLY A 205 -26.33 -26.83 22.59
N VAL A 206 -25.57 -25.74 22.77
CA VAL A 206 -24.62 -25.26 21.75
C VAL A 206 -23.46 -26.25 21.54
N ASP A 207 -22.88 -26.79 22.62
CA ASP A 207 -21.80 -27.77 22.54
C ASP A 207 -22.19 -29.02 21.73
N GLU A 208 -23.40 -29.55 21.96
CA GLU A 208 -23.92 -30.71 21.22
C GLU A 208 -23.99 -30.41 19.72
N ILE A 209 -24.46 -29.22 19.34
CA ILE A 209 -24.58 -28.80 17.95
C ILE A 209 -23.20 -28.67 17.29
N VAL A 210 -22.25 -28.00 17.95
CA VAL A 210 -20.88 -27.81 17.44
C VAL A 210 -20.19 -29.17 17.24
N ARG A 211 -20.23 -30.05 18.24
CA ARG A 211 -19.65 -31.41 18.13
C ARG A 211 -20.32 -32.21 17.01
N SER A 212 -21.64 -32.11 16.89
CA SER A 212 -22.38 -32.78 15.82
C SER A 212 -21.97 -32.28 14.43
N SER A 213 -21.69 -30.98 14.28
CA SER A 213 -21.15 -30.41 13.04
C SER A 213 -19.77 -30.97 12.68
N PHE A 214 -18.84 -31.08 13.64
CA PHE A 214 -17.54 -31.73 13.41
C PHE A 214 -17.67 -33.21 13.06
N GLN A 215 -18.49 -33.97 13.80
CA GLN A 215 -18.73 -35.40 13.55
C GLN A 215 -19.28 -35.67 12.15
N ARG A 216 -20.14 -34.77 11.64
CA ARG A 216 -20.68 -34.84 10.28
C ARG A 216 -19.70 -34.33 9.22
N GLY A 217 -18.47 -33.94 9.58
CA GLY A 217 -17.50 -33.35 8.66
C GLY A 217 -18.00 -32.07 8.00
N GLN A 218 -18.89 -31.34 8.68
CA GLN A 218 -19.44 -30.07 8.19
C GLN A 218 -18.38 -28.98 8.22
N VAL A 219 -17.53 -28.97 9.24
CA VAL A 219 -16.57 -27.90 9.53
C VAL A 219 -15.30 -28.09 8.72
N ASP A 220 -14.77 -26.99 8.20
CA ASP A 220 -13.42 -26.94 7.64
C ASP A 220 -12.37 -27.06 8.77
N GLY A 221 -11.82 -28.26 8.93
CA GLY A 221 -10.87 -28.57 9.99
C GLY A 221 -9.50 -27.89 9.83
N ASP A 222 -9.17 -27.42 8.63
CA ASP A 222 -7.94 -26.66 8.39
C ASP A 222 -8.04 -25.23 8.95
N TYR A 223 -9.28 -24.73 9.12
CA TYR A 223 -9.55 -23.41 9.70
C TYR A 223 -9.68 -23.45 11.23
N ILE A 224 -10.46 -24.39 11.75
CA ILE A 224 -10.65 -24.57 13.20
C ILE A 224 -10.79 -26.05 13.55
N GLU A 225 -10.05 -26.48 14.57
CA GLU A 225 -10.09 -27.85 15.08
C GLU A 225 -11.03 -27.96 16.28
N LEU A 226 -11.64 -29.14 16.47
CA LEU A 226 -12.51 -29.41 17.61
C LEU A 226 -11.76 -29.22 18.95
N ASP A 227 -10.46 -29.52 18.99
CA ASP A 227 -9.62 -29.30 20.17
C ASP A 227 -9.58 -27.82 20.58
N SER A 228 -9.71 -26.87 19.64
CA SER A 228 -9.79 -25.44 19.94
C SER A 228 -11.08 -25.07 20.68
N TRP A 229 -12.17 -25.80 20.41
CA TRP A 229 -13.44 -25.66 21.13
C TRP A 229 -13.34 -26.24 22.55
N ASP A 230 -12.63 -27.35 22.72
CA ASP A 230 -12.44 -28.00 24.02
C ASP A 230 -11.49 -27.21 24.95
N ASP A 231 -10.48 -26.53 24.40
CA ASP A 231 -9.43 -25.81 25.15
C ASP A 231 -9.87 -24.41 25.66
N PHE A 232 -11.11 -24.00 25.40
CA PHE A 232 -11.59 -22.62 25.62
C PHE A 232 -11.49 -22.11 27.07
N GLY A 233 -11.39 -22.99 28.06
CA GLY A 233 -11.29 -22.63 29.48
C GLY A 233 -9.97 -21.97 29.93
N ILE A 234 -8.93 -21.89 29.08
CA ILE A 234 -7.59 -21.42 29.48
C ILE A 234 -7.20 -20.04 28.90
N TYR A 235 -7.82 -19.60 27.79
CA TYR A 235 -7.37 -18.42 27.04
C TYR A 235 -8.45 -17.39 26.72
N ALA A 236 -9.67 -17.51 27.24
CA ALA A 236 -10.73 -16.51 27.08
C ALA A 236 -10.39 -15.21 27.83
N GLN A 237 -9.45 -14.44 27.29
CA GLN A 237 -9.45 -13.01 27.50
C GLN A 237 -10.74 -12.52 26.85
N PRO A 238 -11.66 -11.86 27.58
CA PRO A 238 -12.82 -11.21 26.95
C PRO A 238 -12.26 -10.35 25.81
N PRO A 239 -12.81 -10.41 24.57
CA PRO A 239 -12.19 -9.91 23.34
C PRO A 239 -11.44 -8.61 23.57
N GLY A 240 -10.18 -8.78 23.96
CA GLY A 240 -9.47 -7.81 24.78
C GLY A 240 -8.76 -6.91 23.84
N LYS A 241 -9.49 -5.90 23.35
CA LYS A 241 -9.21 -5.13 22.13
C LYS A 241 -9.72 -5.84 20.87
N THR A 242 -11.04 -6.00 20.73
CA THR A 242 -11.56 -5.68 19.39
C THR A 242 -11.06 -4.28 19.10
N ARG A 243 -10.19 -4.15 18.09
CA ARG A 243 -9.68 -2.86 17.69
C ARG A 243 -10.87 -2.10 17.12
N GLY A 244 -11.56 -1.37 17.98
CA GLY A 244 -12.67 -0.56 17.54
C GLY A 244 -12.12 0.47 16.59
N TRP A 245 -12.72 0.62 15.41
CA TRP A 245 -12.42 1.67 14.43
C TRP A 245 -12.78 3.09 14.97
N HIS A 246 -12.74 3.28 16.29
CA HIS A 246 -12.95 4.52 17.03
C HIS A 246 -11.79 5.51 16.87
N ASP A 247 -10.60 5.04 16.47
CA ASP A 247 -9.51 5.87 15.94
C ASP A 247 -8.98 5.16 14.69
N VAL A 248 -9.49 5.57 13.52
CA VAL A 248 -9.15 4.98 12.23
C VAL A 248 -7.65 5.12 11.95
N ALA A 249 -7.07 6.26 12.33
CA ALA A 249 -5.65 6.51 12.11
C ALA A 249 -4.79 5.61 13.01
N ALA A 250 -5.16 5.41 14.28
CA ALA A 250 -4.45 4.47 15.15
C ALA A 250 -4.53 3.04 14.62
N GLU A 251 -5.68 2.60 14.10
CA GLU A 251 -5.83 1.27 13.51
C GLU A 251 -4.88 1.09 12.32
N LEU A 252 -4.99 1.98 11.34
CA LEU A 252 -4.19 1.93 10.12
C LEU A 252 -2.70 2.17 10.38
N SER A 253 -2.31 2.85 11.47
CA SER A 253 -0.89 3.02 11.83
C SER A 253 -0.16 1.69 12.08
N THR A 254 -0.89 0.62 12.39
CA THR A 254 -0.30 -0.70 12.60
C THR A 254 -0.13 -1.51 11.31
N TRP A 255 -0.59 -0.97 10.18
CA TRP A 255 -0.57 -1.61 8.87
C TRP A 255 0.74 -1.34 8.12
N CYS A 256 0.71 -1.33 6.78
CA CYS A 256 1.87 -1.23 5.90
C CYS A 256 2.33 0.21 5.59
N TYR A 257 1.94 1.20 6.39
CA TYR A 257 2.38 2.59 6.22
C TYR A 257 3.71 2.80 6.93
N ASP A 258 4.77 3.07 6.17
CA ASP A 258 6.09 3.36 6.73
C ASP A 258 6.18 4.77 7.32
N TYR A 259 5.26 5.66 6.94
CA TYR A 259 5.25 7.06 7.36
C TYR A 259 3.86 7.50 7.81
N ILE A 260 3.83 8.61 8.56
CA ILE A 260 2.62 9.34 8.95
C ILE A 260 2.78 10.82 8.63
N SER A 261 1.66 11.53 8.48
CA SER A 261 1.60 12.99 8.47
C SER A 261 0.45 13.50 9.34
N GLU A 262 0.72 14.52 10.14
CA GLU A 262 -0.30 15.24 10.92
C GLU A 262 -0.83 16.48 10.17
N ASP A 263 -0.28 16.79 9.00
CA ASP A 263 -0.72 17.92 8.18
C ASP A 263 -1.98 17.58 7.39
N ALA A 264 -2.86 18.57 7.24
CA ALA A 264 -4.11 18.43 6.50
C ALA A 264 -3.96 18.66 4.98
N ASP A 265 -2.94 19.42 4.61
CA ASP A 265 -2.58 19.71 3.22
C ASP A 265 -1.47 18.73 2.79
N PRO A 266 -1.67 17.92 1.72
CA PRO A 266 -0.64 17.02 1.22
C PRO A 266 0.55 17.76 0.60
N VAL A 267 0.39 19.03 0.23
CA VAL A 267 1.47 19.83 -0.35
C VAL A 267 2.45 20.24 0.73
N ASP A 268 3.71 19.82 0.56
CA ASP A 268 4.79 20.04 1.52
C ASP A 268 4.47 19.52 2.93
N ALA A 269 3.65 18.46 3.00
CA ALA A 269 3.31 17.80 4.25
C ALA A 269 4.56 17.30 4.99
N THR A 270 4.53 17.43 6.31
CA THR A 270 5.55 16.92 7.22
C THR A 270 5.43 15.41 7.32
N ILE A 271 6.35 14.71 6.67
CA ILE A 271 6.40 13.25 6.64
C ILE A 271 7.28 12.75 7.79
N LEU A 272 6.69 12.00 8.72
CA LEU A 272 7.38 11.39 9.86
C LEU A 272 7.41 9.88 9.72
N ALA A 273 8.44 9.22 10.23
CA ALA A 273 8.49 7.77 10.26
C ALA A 273 7.39 7.21 11.18
N ASN A 274 6.71 6.16 10.75
CA ASN A 274 5.68 5.49 11.54
C ASN A 274 6.30 4.46 12.49
N GLU A 275 6.35 4.77 13.78
CA GLU A 275 6.91 3.87 14.79
C GLU A 275 6.05 2.61 15.05
N HIS A 276 4.80 2.61 14.61
CA HIS A 276 3.85 1.50 14.76
C HIS A 276 3.90 0.52 13.59
N ALA A 277 4.55 0.87 12.49
CA ALA A 277 4.67 0.00 11.32
C ALA A 277 5.31 -1.34 11.69
N SER A 278 4.72 -2.44 11.22
CA SER A 278 5.18 -3.80 11.55
C SER A 278 6.66 -4.05 11.19
N GLY A 279 7.14 -3.42 10.11
CA GLY A 279 8.54 -3.47 9.66
C GLY A 279 9.52 -2.63 10.47
N TRP A 280 9.04 -1.63 11.22
CA TRP A 280 9.90 -0.69 11.96
C TRP A 280 10.77 -1.36 13.02
N ARG A 281 10.36 -2.53 13.51
CA ARG A 281 11.11 -3.29 14.53
C ARG A 281 12.48 -3.78 14.07
N ILE A 282 12.76 -3.76 12.76
CA ILE A 282 13.92 -4.46 12.20
C ILE A 282 15.20 -3.62 12.27
N THR A 283 15.17 -2.28 12.32
CA THR A 283 16.39 -1.49 12.52
C THR A 283 16.19 -0.25 13.38
N LYS A 284 16.64 -0.29 14.64
CA LYS A 284 16.75 0.92 15.50
C LYS A 284 18.11 1.61 15.43
N ALA A 285 19.11 0.99 14.79
CA ALA A 285 20.47 1.53 14.77
C ALA A 285 20.53 2.84 13.95
N PRO A 286 21.08 3.95 14.48
CA PRO A 286 21.16 5.20 13.76
C PRO A 286 21.94 5.03 12.45
N LEU A 287 21.51 5.73 11.40
CA LEU A 287 22.22 5.73 10.13
C LEU A 287 23.57 6.43 10.30
N SER A 288 24.65 5.81 9.79
CA SER A 288 25.98 6.40 9.86
C SER A 288 26.06 7.60 8.89
N PRO A 289 26.51 8.79 9.34
CA PRO A 289 26.78 9.92 8.45
C PRO A 289 27.80 9.59 7.34
N THR A 290 28.62 8.55 7.54
CA THR A 290 29.58 8.09 6.52
C THR A 290 28.87 7.62 5.25
N LEU A 291 27.68 7.02 5.34
CA LEU A 291 26.94 6.52 4.17
C LEU A 291 26.60 7.67 3.21
N PHE A 292 26.07 8.78 3.73
CA PHE A 292 25.75 9.95 2.90
C PHE A 292 27.00 10.66 2.37
N ASN A 293 28.12 10.59 3.09
CA ASN A 293 29.39 11.08 2.57
C ASN A 293 29.90 10.21 1.42
N GLU A 294 29.72 8.89 1.48
CA GLU A 294 30.03 7.96 0.38
C GLU A 294 29.15 8.23 -0.85
N LEU A 295 27.83 8.42 -0.66
CA LEU A 295 26.93 8.83 -1.75
C LEU A 295 27.39 10.15 -2.40
N ARG A 296 27.77 11.14 -1.58
CA ARG A 296 28.25 12.44 -2.05
C ARG A 296 29.58 12.37 -2.80
N GLN A 297 30.47 11.48 -2.39
CA GLN A 297 31.80 11.30 -2.99
C GLN A 297 31.79 10.31 -4.17
N SER A 298 30.62 9.83 -4.58
CA SER A 298 30.47 8.96 -5.75
C SER A 298 30.91 9.69 -7.02
N THR A 299 31.51 8.94 -7.96
CA THR A 299 31.93 9.44 -9.27
C THR A 299 31.43 8.51 -10.35
N ASP A 300 31.55 8.89 -11.62
CA ASP A 300 31.09 8.08 -12.76
C ASP A 300 31.73 6.68 -12.79
N ASP A 301 32.95 6.56 -12.25
CA ASP A 301 33.71 5.31 -12.14
C ASP A 301 33.53 4.60 -10.78
N HIS A 302 32.82 5.21 -9.82
CA HIS A 302 32.68 4.69 -8.46
C HIS A 302 31.26 4.80 -7.91
N LEU A 303 30.50 3.71 -8.04
CA LEU A 303 29.19 3.55 -7.42
C LEU A 303 29.33 2.97 -5.99
N PRO A 304 28.92 3.69 -4.94
CA PRO A 304 28.99 3.21 -3.55
C PRO A 304 27.82 2.25 -3.24
N VAL A 305 27.85 1.05 -3.82
CA VAL A 305 26.75 0.06 -3.75
C VAL A 305 26.35 -0.27 -2.32
N GLU A 306 27.31 -0.46 -1.41
CA GLU A 306 27.03 -0.78 0.00
C GLU A 306 26.28 0.36 0.71
N ALA A 307 26.63 1.62 0.40
CA ALA A 307 25.93 2.79 0.95
C ALA A 307 24.51 2.89 0.39
N ILE A 308 24.33 2.67 -0.91
CA ILE A 308 23.01 2.68 -1.56
C ILE A 308 22.11 1.63 -0.95
N ASP A 309 22.56 0.37 -0.82
CA ASP A 309 21.76 -0.69 -0.23
C ASP A 309 21.42 -0.41 1.24
N ALA A 310 22.38 0.12 2.01
CA ALA A 310 22.17 0.45 3.42
C ALA A 310 21.14 1.59 3.60
N VAL A 311 21.23 2.62 2.76
CA VAL A 311 20.28 3.75 2.75
C VAL A 311 18.91 3.30 2.26
N ASP A 312 18.84 2.51 1.19
CA ASP A 312 17.59 1.96 0.64
C ASP A 312 16.88 1.06 1.65
N TYR A 313 17.63 0.20 2.35
CA TYR A 313 17.09 -0.67 3.39
C TYR A 313 16.55 0.11 4.60
N ALA A 314 17.20 1.23 4.94
CA ALA A 314 16.82 2.09 6.05
C ALA A 314 16.07 3.36 5.60
N PHE A 315 15.45 3.34 4.42
CA PHE A 315 15.01 4.56 3.74
C PHE A 315 14.01 5.39 4.55
N THR A 316 13.10 4.74 5.29
CA THR A 316 12.16 5.39 6.21
C THR A 316 12.81 6.37 7.18
N ARG A 317 14.05 6.11 7.59
CA ARG A 317 14.85 6.96 8.48
C ARG A 317 15.81 7.86 7.72
N ALA A 318 16.19 7.45 6.51
CA ALA A 318 17.09 8.19 5.65
C ALA A 318 16.41 9.33 4.90
N TYR A 319 15.08 9.29 4.72
CA TYR A 319 14.33 10.15 3.81
C TYR A 319 14.73 11.63 3.92
N HIS A 320 14.66 12.24 5.12
CA HIS A 320 15.04 13.64 5.31
C HIS A 320 16.52 13.92 5.01
N ALA A 321 17.42 13.04 5.43
CA ALA A 321 18.85 13.18 5.11
C ALA A 321 19.14 13.01 3.61
N THR A 322 18.31 12.22 2.89
CA THR A 322 18.36 12.11 1.43
C THR A 322 17.86 13.40 0.77
N ILE A 323 16.79 14.03 1.29
CA ILE A 323 16.34 15.34 0.82
C ILE A 323 17.42 16.41 1.03
N ASP A 324 18.05 16.44 2.21
CA ASP A 324 19.15 17.35 2.52
C ASP A 324 20.34 17.13 1.58
N LEU A 325 20.67 15.88 1.26
CA LEU A 325 21.71 15.54 0.28
C LEU A 325 21.39 16.15 -1.10
N ILE A 326 20.18 15.97 -1.62
CA ILE A 326 19.78 16.51 -2.92
C ILE A 326 19.84 18.04 -2.89
N ARG A 327 19.27 18.66 -1.85
CA ARG A 327 19.22 20.12 -1.70
C ARG A 327 20.62 20.73 -1.63
N ASP A 328 21.50 20.17 -0.81
CA ASP A 328 22.87 20.65 -0.65
C ASP A 328 23.64 20.62 -1.98
N GLU A 329 23.50 19.55 -2.76
CA GLU A 329 24.20 19.40 -4.04
C GLU A 329 23.63 20.36 -5.10
N VAL A 330 22.30 20.52 -5.20
CA VAL A 330 21.68 21.49 -6.12
C VAL A 330 22.10 22.93 -5.77
N VAL A 331 22.10 23.29 -4.47
CA VAL A 331 22.54 24.62 -4.00
C VAL A 331 24.04 24.84 -4.25
N ARG A 332 24.88 23.82 -4.04
CA ARG A 332 26.33 23.94 -4.31
C ARG A 332 26.63 24.03 -5.79
N PHE A 333 25.82 23.40 -6.64
CA PHE A 333 26.03 23.43 -8.08
C PHE A 333 25.82 24.86 -8.61
N GLN A 334 24.63 25.47 -8.48
CA GLN A 334 24.31 26.87 -8.88
C GLN A 334 25.15 27.46 -10.05
N GLY A 335 25.36 26.70 -11.13
CA GLY A 335 26.12 27.11 -12.31
C GLY A 335 27.65 27.17 -12.16
N ASN A 336 28.20 26.58 -11.10
CA ASN A 336 29.63 26.46 -10.83
C ASN A 336 30.05 24.97 -10.86
N PRO A 337 30.52 24.45 -12.01
CA PRO A 337 30.97 23.07 -12.13
C PRO A 337 32.11 22.70 -11.17
N ASP A 338 32.95 23.66 -10.77
CA ASP A 338 34.10 23.41 -9.89
C ASP A 338 33.70 23.11 -8.42
N SER A 339 32.49 23.48 -8.00
CA SER A 339 31.98 23.15 -6.66
C SER A 339 31.30 21.79 -6.58
N TRP A 340 31.02 21.16 -7.73
CA TRP A 340 30.40 19.84 -7.81
C TRP A 340 31.44 18.73 -7.57
N ARG A 341 31.08 17.74 -6.73
CA ARG A 341 32.04 16.71 -6.26
C ARG A 341 31.54 15.27 -6.37
N GLY A 342 30.38 15.03 -6.98
CA GLY A 342 29.92 13.67 -7.21
C GLY A 342 28.44 13.50 -7.50
N ASN A 343 28.00 12.25 -7.59
CA ASN A 343 26.68 11.85 -8.09
C ASN A 343 25.62 11.77 -6.97
N GLY A 344 25.82 12.49 -5.86
CA GLY A 344 24.99 12.42 -4.67
C GLY A 344 23.54 12.86 -4.88
N ALA A 345 23.31 13.94 -5.63
CA ALA A 345 21.96 14.42 -5.97
C ALA A 345 21.18 13.38 -6.79
N TYR A 346 21.82 12.83 -7.82
CA TYR A 346 21.29 11.75 -8.65
C TYR A 346 20.91 10.52 -7.80
N LEU A 347 21.82 10.01 -6.98
CA LEU A 347 21.58 8.85 -6.13
C LEU A 347 20.45 9.11 -5.12
N GLY A 348 20.40 10.32 -4.56
CA GLY A 348 19.31 10.74 -3.68
C GLY A 348 17.96 10.74 -4.41
N LEU A 349 17.90 11.29 -5.62
CA LEU A 349 16.71 11.31 -6.45
C LEU A 349 16.24 9.87 -6.77
N ALA A 350 17.16 9.00 -7.20
CA ALA A 350 16.87 7.60 -7.49
C ALA A 350 16.32 6.84 -6.27
N LEU A 351 16.84 7.11 -5.06
CA LEU A 351 16.32 6.53 -3.82
C LEU A 351 14.90 7.03 -3.52
N THR A 352 14.64 8.34 -3.66
CA THR A 352 13.30 8.91 -3.42
C THR A 352 12.25 8.39 -4.40
N THR A 353 12.57 8.31 -5.68
CA THR A 353 11.65 7.80 -6.71
C THR A 353 11.40 6.31 -6.54
N ALA A 354 12.44 5.53 -6.23
CA ALA A 354 12.29 4.09 -6.02
C ALA A 354 11.43 3.72 -4.81
N ARG A 355 11.40 4.61 -3.83
CA ARG A 355 10.57 4.50 -2.63
C ARG A 355 9.26 5.27 -2.72
N ALA A 356 8.93 5.81 -3.90
CA ALA A 356 7.73 6.58 -4.17
C ALA A 356 7.49 7.70 -3.14
N MET A 357 8.55 8.39 -2.74
CA MET A 357 8.49 9.50 -1.79
C MET A 357 8.66 10.85 -2.50
N PRO A 358 7.86 11.87 -2.12
CA PRO A 358 7.88 13.17 -2.78
C PRO A 358 9.14 13.97 -2.43
N LEU A 359 9.42 15.01 -3.21
CA LEU A 359 10.37 16.05 -2.83
C LEU A 359 9.62 17.26 -2.27
N PRO A 360 10.25 18.10 -1.42
CA PRO A 360 9.71 19.42 -1.15
C PRO A 360 9.50 20.23 -2.43
N THR A 361 8.39 20.96 -2.52
CA THR A 361 7.99 21.72 -3.72
C THR A 361 9.04 22.74 -4.13
N ASP A 362 9.67 23.41 -3.16
CA ASP A 362 10.71 24.40 -3.42
C ASP A 362 11.97 23.76 -4.04
N LEU A 363 12.38 22.60 -3.55
CA LEU A 363 13.50 21.83 -4.11
C LEU A 363 13.17 21.34 -5.53
N LEU A 364 11.95 20.84 -5.74
CA LEU A 364 11.49 20.43 -7.07
C LEU A 364 11.53 21.58 -8.08
N GLN A 365 11.04 22.76 -7.68
CA GLN A 365 11.09 23.96 -8.51
C GLN A 365 12.51 24.37 -8.83
N MET A 366 13.43 24.30 -7.86
CA MET A 366 14.85 24.55 -8.10
C MET A 366 15.41 23.62 -9.18
N ILE A 367 15.12 22.31 -9.11
CA ILE A 367 15.56 21.32 -10.11
C ILE A 367 14.99 21.61 -11.49
N LEU A 368 13.69 21.88 -11.60
CA LEU A 368 13.01 22.13 -12.88
C LEU A 368 13.42 23.46 -13.55
N GLN A 369 13.89 24.42 -12.76
CA GLN A 369 14.38 25.72 -13.25
C GLN A 369 15.85 25.69 -13.69
N MET A 370 16.60 24.64 -13.40
CA MET A 370 17.99 24.51 -13.86
C MET A 370 18.06 24.55 -15.39
N PRO A 371 19.13 25.15 -15.96
CA PRO A 371 19.48 24.93 -17.36
C PRO A 371 19.65 23.44 -17.66
N GLU A 372 19.34 23.00 -18.88
CA GLU A 372 19.44 21.59 -19.29
C GLU A 372 20.84 21.03 -19.03
N THR A 373 21.89 21.74 -19.46
CA THR A 373 23.29 21.34 -19.26
C THR A 373 23.68 21.15 -17.80
N ASP A 374 23.11 21.97 -16.92
CA ASP A 374 23.38 21.96 -15.49
C ASP A 374 22.65 20.80 -14.83
N ARG A 375 21.40 20.58 -15.24
CA ARG A 375 20.58 19.49 -14.76
C ARG A 375 21.14 18.13 -15.20
N GLU A 376 21.62 18.01 -16.44
CA GLU A 376 22.30 16.81 -16.94
C GLU A 376 23.59 16.52 -16.15
N GLN A 377 24.35 17.54 -15.78
CA GLN A 377 25.53 17.35 -14.94
C GLN A 377 25.18 16.83 -13.54
N VAL A 378 24.09 17.31 -12.94
CA VAL A 378 23.73 16.96 -11.55
C VAL A 378 22.94 15.65 -11.46
N PHE A 379 22.09 15.36 -12.45
CA PHE A 379 21.12 14.26 -12.43
C PHE A 379 21.29 13.25 -13.58
N GLY A 380 22.29 13.42 -14.43
CA GLY A 380 22.47 12.61 -15.64
C GLY A 380 21.45 12.96 -16.73
N ASP A 381 21.48 12.18 -17.81
CA ASP A 381 20.58 12.31 -18.97
C ASP A 381 19.16 11.77 -18.71
N GLN A 382 18.88 11.25 -17.51
CA GLN A 382 17.58 10.71 -17.13
C GLN A 382 16.58 11.77 -16.67
N PHE A 383 16.09 12.58 -17.60
CA PHE A 383 15.07 13.55 -17.27
C PHE A 383 13.79 12.89 -16.71
N TYR A 384 13.46 11.68 -17.17
CA TYR A 384 12.36 10.86 -16.67
C TYR A 384 12.37 10.63 -15.14
N LEU A 385 13.53 10.58 -14.48
CA LEU A 385 13.61 10.50 -13.01
C LEU A 385 13.02 11.75 -12.34
N ILE A 386 13.30 12.91 -12.92
CA ILE A 386 12.78 14.20 -12.47
C ILE A 386 11.27 14.26 -12.71
N VAL A 387 10.78 13.73 -13.84
CA VAL A 387 9.34 13.59 -14.10
C VAL A 387 8.67 12.71 -13.04
N ASN A 388 9.29 11.60 -12.62
CA ASN A 388 8.73 10.76 -11.54
C ASN A 388 8.70 11.47 -10.20
N ALA A 389 9.79 12.13 -9.82
CA ALA A 389 9.83 12.91 -8.58
C ALA A 389 8.78 14.04 -8.59
N THR A 390 8.57 14.68 -9.76
CA THR A 390 7.51 15.68 -9.97
C THR A 390 6.14 15.05 -9.79
N ALA A 391 5.90 13.89 -10.40
CA ALA A 391 4.64 13.15 -10.32
C ALA A 391 4.33 12.62 -8.92
N LEU A 392 5.35 12.29 -8.11
CA LEU A 392 5.18 11.89 -6.72
C LEU A 392 4.82 13.06 -5.79
N THR A 393 5.17 14.29 -6.18
CA THR A 393 5.02 15.48 -5.36
C THR A 393 3.63 16.10 -5.56
N PRO A 394 2.79 16.20 -4.51
CA PRO A 394 1.51 16.89 -4.61
C PRO A 394 1.73 18.39 -4.89
N LEU A 395 1.10 18.91 -5.94
CA LEU A 395 1.24 20.31 -6.35
C LEU A 395 -0.09 21.05 -6.17
N ARG A 396 -0.03 22.32 -5.74
CA ARG A 396 -1.23 23.18 -5.63
C ARG A 396 -1.80 23.55 -6.99
N ASN A 397 -0.91 23.81 -7.95
CA ASN A 397 -1.26 24.21 -9.30
C ASN A 397 -0.35 23.46 -10.29
N HIS A 398 -0.96 22.94 -11.35
CA HIS A 398 -0.30 22.18 -12.42
C HIS A 398 -0.02 23.06 -13.65
N ASP A 399 -0.46 24.32 -13.68
CA ASP A 399 -0.24 25.26 -14.79
C ASP A 399 1.26 25.42 -15.11
N PHE A 400 2.13 25.33 -14.12
CA PHE A 400 3.57 25.44 -14.37
C PHE A 400 4.11 24.24 -15.16
N ILE A 401 3.50 23.05 -15.02
CA ILE A 401 3.87 21.86 -15.80
C ILE A 401 3.49 22.09 -17.27
N GLU A 402 2.28 22.58 -17.53
CA GLU A 402 1.89 22.97 -18.89
C GLU A 402 2.82 24.05 -19.45
N GLN A 403 3.10 25.10 -18.70
CA GLN A 403 4.04 26.14 -19.14
C GLN A 403 5.41 25.55 -19.47
N TRP A 404 5.88 24.59 -18.67
CA TRP A 404 7.16 23.91 -18.88
C TRP A 404 7.16 23.02 -20.14
N ILE A 405 6.11 22.23 -20.38
CA ILE A 405 5.98 21.38 -21.58
C ILE A 405 5.97 22.24 -22.86
N TRP A 406 5.37 23.43 -22.80
CA TRP A 406 5.22 24.33 -23.95
C TRP A 406 6.32 25.39 -24.08
N ASP A 407 7.31 25.39 -23.18
CA ASP A 407 8.47 26.27 -23.23
C ASP A 407 9.42 25.83 -24.36
N ILE A 408 9.54 26.64 -25.41
CA ILE A 408 10.36 26.33 -26.59
C ILE A 408 11.86 26.38 -26.30
N ASP A 409 12.26 26.99 -25.18
CA ASP A 409 13.66 27.05 -24.76
C ASP A 409 14.09 25.74 -24.06
N ARG A 410 13.15 24.83 -23.79
CA ARG A 410 13.42 23.46 -23.31
C ARG A 410 13.62 22.49 -24.47
N SER A 411 14.46 21.48 -24.28
CA SER A 411 14.72 20.51 -25.34
C SER A 411 13.48 19.68 -25.67
N SER A 412 13.42 19.20 -26.91
CA SER A 412 12.29 18.39 -27.36
C SER A 412 12.13 17.06 -26.58
N PRO A 413 13.21 16.31 -26.24
CA PRO A 413 13.10 15.10 -25.43
C PRO A 413 12.47 15.37 -24.05
N ASP A 414 13.01 16.36 -23.33
CA ASP A 414 12.50 16.85 -22.05
C ASP A 414 11.00 17.16 -22.07
N ARG A 415 10.57 17.97 -23.04
CA ARG A 415 9.18 18.39 -23.19
C ARG A 415 8.26 17.20 -23.44
N ARG A 416 8.72 16.20 -24.21
CA ARG A 416 7.98 14.95 -24.46
C ARG A 416 7.84 14.12 -23.19
N GLU A 417 8.92 13.94 -22.44
CA GLU A 417 8.92 13.15 -21.20
C GLU A 417 8.10 13.82 -20.10
N MET A 418 8.10 15.15 -19.98
CA MET A 418 7.30 15.85 -18.97
C MET A 418 5.78 15.63 -19.14
N VAL A 419 5.31 15.26 -20.34
CA VAL A 419 3.89 14.88 -20.53
C VAL A 419 3.50 13.66 -19.69
N ASP A 420 4.44 12.73 -19.44
CA ASP A 420 4.19 11.55 -18.60
C ASP A 420 3.88 11.91 -17.14
N TYR A 421 4.15 13.16 -16.73
CA TYR A 421 3.70 13.71 -15.45
C TYR A 421 2.22 13.40 -15.20
N TYR A 422 1.33 13.64 -16.17
CA TYR A 422 -0.11 13.46 -15.97
C TYR A 422 -0.50 12.01 -15.68
N LEU A 423 0.13 11.09 -16.40
CA LEU A 423 -0.06 9.65 -16.24
C LEU A 423 0.44 9.19 -14.86
N LEU A 424 1.67 9.55 -14.53
CA LEU A 424 2.35 9.13 -13.31
C LEU A 424 1.74 9.80 -12.07
N ALA A 425 1.42 11.09 -12.12
CA ALA A 425 0.82 11.82 -11.01
C ALA A 425 -0.54 11.24 -10.64
N CYS A 426 -1.34 10.86 -11.66
CA CYS A 426 -2.60 10.18 -11.40
C CYS A 426 -2.40 8.76 -10.87
N TYR A 427 -1.40 8.02 -11.36
CA TYR A 427 -1.04 6.70 -10.83
C TYR A 427 -0.63 6.75 -9.36
N TYR A 428 0.17 7.75 -8.98
CA TYR A 428 0.62 7.96 -7.60
C TYR A 428 -0.42 8.64 -6.70
N GLY A 429 -1.53 9.14 -7.28
CA GLY A 429 -2.62 9.79 -6.56
C GLY A 429 -2.42 11.29 -6.29
N SER A 430 -1.30 11.88 -6.71
CA SER A 430 -1.00 13.30 -6.50
C SER A 430 -1.83 14.24 -7.38
N LEU A 431 -2.45 13.71 -8.45
CA LEU A 431 -3.32 14.41 -9.40
C LEU A 431 -4.62 13.64 -9.66
N ASP A 432 -5.75 14.36 -9.72
CA ASP A 432 -7.03 13.73 -10.08
C ASP A 432 -7.04 13.21 -11.50
N ARG A 433 -7.74 12.09 -11.66
CA ARG A 433 -8.00 11.49 -12.97
C ARG A 433 -8.63 12.46 -13.96
N GLN A 434 -9.65 13.21 -13.54
CA GLN A 434 -10.37 14.11 -14.46
C GLN A 434 -9.48 15.28 -14.89
N THR A 435 -8.75 15.88 -13.94
CA THR A 435 -7.77 16.94 -14.21
C THR A 435 -6.67 16.46 -15.16
N ALA A 436 -6.15 15.24 -14.97
CA ALA A 436 -5.19 14.63 -15.87
C ALA A 436 -5.75 14.44 -17.29
N ILE A 437 -6.96 13.89 -17.42
CA ILE A 437 -7.62 13.70 -18.72
C ILE A 437 -7.85 15.05 -19.41
N ASP A 438 -8.36 16.04 -18.70
CA ASP A 438 -8.67 17.36 -19.26
C ASP A 438 -7.39 18.05 -19.76
N SER A 439 -6.30 17.97 -18.99
CA SER A 439 -4.99 18.51 -19.37
C SER A 439 -4.42 17.80 -20.59
N LEU A 440 -4.45 16.46 -20.62
CA LEU A 440 -3.98 15.67 -21.75
C LEU A 440 -4.81 15.91 -23.03
N VAL A 441 -6.13 16.06 -22.91
CA VAL A 441 -7.02 16.38 -24.03
C VAL A 441 -6.72 17.77 -24.59
N ALA A 442 -6.58 18.78 -23.72
CA ALA A 442 -6.25 20.14 -24.13
C ALA A 442 -4.88 20.20 -24.80
N GLY A 443 -3.88 19.55 -24.22
CA GLY A 443 -2.53 19.43 -24.76
C GLY A 443 -2.49 18.71 -26.11
N LEU A 444 -3.18 17.57 -26.26
CA LEU A 444 -3.27 16.85 -27.53
C LEU A 444 -3.92 17.69 -28.63
N GLN A 445 -5.02 18.39 -28.31
CA GLN A 445 -5.67 19.30 -29.26
C GLN A 445 -4.73 20.41 -29.73
N ARG A 446 -3.90 20.95 -28.83
CA ARG A 446 -2.89 21.97 -29.16
C ARG A 446 -1.76 21.39 -30.00
N ALA A 447 -1.22 20.23 -29.62
CA ALA A 447 -0.16 19.52 -30.35
C ALA A 447 -0.57 19.22 -31.81
N LEU A 448 -1.81 18.77 -32.03
CA LEU A 448 -2.34 18.51 -33.37
C LEU A 448 -2.33 19.73 -34.30
N ARG A 449 -2.37 20.95 -33.75
CA ARG A 449 -2.36 22.21 -34.50
C ARG A 449 -0.97 22.81 -34.63
N GLU A 450 -0.18 22.74 -33.57
CA GLU A 450 0.98 23.62 -33.37
C GLU A 450 2.31 22.87 -33.29
N GLU A 451 2.34 21.65 -32.75
CA GLU A 451 3.58 20.96 -32.38
C GLU A 451 3.46 19.44 -32.57
N PRO A 452 3.81 18.90 -33.75
CA PRO A 452 3.69 17.48 -34.04
C PRO A 452 4.50 16.58 -33.11
N LEU A 453 5.63 17.05 -32.58
CA LEU A 453 6.51 16.28 -31.69
C LEU A 453 5.83 15.88 -30.36
N LEU A 454 4.80 16.63 -29.94
CA LEU A 454 4.06 16.37 -28.71
C LEU A 454 2.80 15.51 -28.94
N ILE A 455 2.44 15.19 -30.18
CA ILE A 455 1.22 14.40 -30.46
C ILE A 455 1.33 13.00 -29.82
N ALA A 456 2.44 12.29 -30.05
CA ALA A 456 2.67 10.95 -29.52
C ALA A 456 2.57 10.88 -27.98
N PRO A 457 3.35 11.63 -27.20
CA PRO A 457 3.31 11.52 -25.73
C PRO A 457 1.94 11.86 -25.14
N TYR A 458 1.25 12.90 -25.65
CA TYR A 458 -0.10 13.22 -25.17
C TYR A 458 -1.11 12.11 -25.50
N ALA A 459 -1.09 11.57 -26.71
CA ALA A 459 -2.02 10.52 -27.11
C ALA A 459 -1.75 9.18 -26.40
N GLU A 460 -0.48 8.82 -26.21
CA GLU A 460 -0.08 7.62 -25.47
C GLU A 460 -0.50 7.69 -24.00
N SER A 461 -0.15 8.79 -23.31
CA SER A 461 -0.57 9.02 -21.92
C SER A 461 -2.09 9.01 -21.78
N LEU A 462 -2.82 9.66 -22.71
CA LEU A 462 -4.28 9.69 -22.69
C LEU A 462 -4.91 8.30 -22.89
N ALA A 463 -4.29 7.41 -23.66
CA ALA A 463 -4.82 6.06 -23.90
C ALA A 463 -4.92 5.20 -22.62
N PHE A 464 -4.02 5.40 -21.63
CA PHE A 464 -4.04 4.68 -20.35
C PHE A 464 -5.30 4.97 -19.50
N PHE A 465 -5.98 6.08 -19.74
CA PHE A 465 -7.18 6.48 -18.99
C PHE A 465 -8.48 5.86 -19.51
N THR A 466 -8.43 5.10 -20.61
CA THR A 466 -9.60 4.53 -21.29
C THR A 466 -10.69 5.59 -21.60
N PRO A 467 -10.33 6.74 -22.22
CA PRO A 467 -11.21 7.91 -22.29
C PRO A 467 -12.25 7.78 -23.40
N ARG A 468 -13.32 7.00 -23.18
CA ARG A 468 -14.37 6.72 -24.18
C ARG A 468 -14.96 7.97 -24.84
N LYS A 469 -15.06 9.09 -24.10
CA LYS A 469 -15.57 10.38 -24.60
C LYS A 469 -14.63 11.06 -25.61
N HIS A 470 -13.34 10.73 -25.60
CA HIS A 470 -12.29 11.35 -26.41
C HIS A 470 -11.69 10.39 -27.44
N GLN A 471 -12.34 9.26 -27.71
CA GLN A 471 -11.87 8.26 -28.68
C GLN A 471 -11.63 8.86 -30.06
N GLN A 472 -12.51 9.75 -30.54
CA GLN A 472 -12.35 10.37 -31.86
C GLN A 472 -11.06 11.20 -31.95
N LEU A 473 -10.73 11.95 -30.89
CA LEU A 473 -9.50 12.76 -30.83
C LEU A 473 -8.25 11.88 -30.93
N LEU A 474 -8.23 10.74 -30.23
CA LEU A 474 -7.13 9.76 -30.31
C LEU A 474 -7.03 9.13 -31.70
N GLU A 475 -8.15 8.74 -32.31
CA GLU A 475 -8.14 8.19 -33.67
C GLU A 475 -7.71 9.22 -34.72
N ASP A 476 -7.99 10.50 -34.51
CA ASP A 476 -7.51 11.57 -35.38
C ASP A 476 -6.00 11.78 -35.22
N ALA A 477 -5.45 11.64 -34.00
CA ALA A 477 -4.01 11.59 -33.78
C ALA A 477 -3.37 10.36 -34.45
N PHE A 478 -3.94 9.16 -34.32
CA PHE A 478 -3.40 7.93 -34.90
C PHE A 478 -3.37 7.89 -36.43
N LYS A 479 -4.12 8.76 -37.11
CA LYS A 479 -4.09 8.91 -38.58
C LYS A 479 -2.92 9.77 -39.07
N ARG A 480 -2.22 10.47 -38.18
CA ARG A 480 -1.07 11.29 -38.53
C ARG A 480 0.11 10.39 -38.90
N GLU A 481 0.54 10.47 -40.15
CA GLU A 481 1.67 9.70 -40.68
C GLU A 481 3.03 10.32 -40.27
N ASP A 482 3.03 11.57 -39.83
CA ASP A 482 4.19 12.36 -39.40
C ASP A 482 4.53 12.19 -37.91
N VAL A 483 3.87 11.25 -37.22
CA VAL A 483 4.05 11.01 -35.78
C VAL A 483 4.77 9.69 -35.55
N GLU A 484 5.90 9.75 -34.86
CA GLU A 484 6.61 8.57 -34.38
C GLU A 484 6.02 8.11 -33.04
N TRP A 485 5.45 6.90 -33.05
CA TRP A 485 4.82 6.28 -31.88
C TRP A 485 5.82 5.41 -31.13
N PHE A 486 5.90 5.56 -29.81
CA PHE A 486 6.69 4.67 -28.96
C PHE A 486 5.95 3.37 -28.69
N LEU A 487 4.62 3.42 -28.60
CA LEU A 487 3.77 2.25 -28.43
C LEU A 487 3.12 1.82 -29.76
N PRO A 488 3.01 0.50 -30.05
CA PRO A 488 2.25 0.04 -31.20
C PRO A 488 0.80 0.51 -31.14
N LEU A 489 0.28 1.10 -32.23
CA LEU A 489 -1.11 1.59 -32.32
C LEU A 489 -2.16 0.56 -31.88
N LYS A 490 -1.90 -0.74 -32.12
CA LYS A 490 -2.77 -1.83 -31.68
C LYS A 490 -2.89 -1.89 -30.15
N GLN A 491 -1.78 -1.72 -29.43
CA GLN A 491 -1.76 -1.74 -27.97
C GLN A 491 -2.49 -0.51 -27.42
N MET A 492 -2.25 0.68 -27.98
CA MET A 492 -2.95 1.89 -27.56
C MET A 492 -4.48 1.77 -27.73
N ARG A 493 -4.94 1.28 -28.88
CA ARG A 493 -6.38 1.02 -29.09
C ARG A 493 -6.94 -0.01 -28.10
N GLN A 494 -6.15 -1.00 -27.71
CA GLN A 494 -6.56 -1.95 -26.68
C GLN A 494 -6.69 -1.26 -25.30
N MET A 495 -5.73 -0.43 -24.90
CA MET A 495 -5.79 0.34 -23.63
C MET A 495 -6.99 1.29 -23.57
N MET A 496 -7.38 1.86 -24.71
CA MET A 496 -8.58 2.72 -24.84
C MET A 496 -9.91 1.99 -24.57
N HIS A 497 -9.92 0.66 -24.64
CA HIS A 497 -11.12 -0.16 -24.47
C HIS A 497 -11.08 -1.10 -23.27
N ASP A 498 -9.88 -1.48 -22.83
CA ASP A 498 -9.63 -2.43 -21.75
C ASP A 498 -8.82 -1.77 -20.62
N ALA A 499 -9.57 -1.31 -19.62
CA ALA A 499 -9.04 -0.72 -18.40
C ALA A 499 -8.08 -1.65 -17.63
N LYS A 500 -8.32 -2.96 -17.67
CA LYS A 500 -7.46 -3.93 -16.97
C LYS A 500 -6.12 -4.04 -17.69
N TYR A 501 -6.16 -4.15 -19.01
CA TYR A 501 -4.94 -4.15 -19.83
C TYR A 501 -4.12 -2.86 -19.64
N ALA A 502 -4.77 -1.68 -19.66
CA ALA A 502 -4.08 -0.41 -19.40
C ALA A 502 -3.40 -0.38 -18.02
N LYS A 503 -4.09 -0.84 -16.96
CA LYS A 503 -3.52 -0.94 -15.61
C LYS A 503 -2.32 -1.90 -15.55
N GLU A 504 -2.38 -3.04 -16.24
CA GLU A 504 -1.27 -4.01 -16.30
C GLU A 504 -0.04 -3.42 -17.01
N GLN A 505 -0.23 -2.76 -18.15
CA GLN A 505 0.86 -2.08 -18.87
C GLN A 505 1.51 -0.99 -18.00
N LEU A 506 0.72 -0.20 -17.29
CA LEU A 506 1.27 0.83 -16.40
C LEU A 506 1.99 0.24 -15.19
N ARG A 507 1.50 -0.88 -14.63
CA ARG A 507 2.20 -1.59 -13.55
C ARG A 507 3.54 -2.12 -14.01
N GLU A 508 3.61 -2.69 -15.21
CA GLU A 508 4.87 -3.14 -15.81
C GLU A 508 5.83 -1.96 -16.00
N TYR A 509 5.34 -0.87 -16.59
CA TYR A 509 6.10 0.36 -16.80
C TYR A 509 6.66 0.92 -15.49
N THR A 510 5.82 1.08 -14.47
CA THR A 510 6.19 1.65 -13.16
C THR A 510 7.00 0.69 -12.27
N SER A 511 6.94 -0.62 -12.51
CA SER A 511 7.67 -1.61 -11.70
C SER A 511 9.19 -1.44 -11.78
N LYS A 512 9.70 -0.92 -12.90
CA LYS A 512 11.13 -0.66 -13.11
C LYS A 512 11.70 0.34 -12.11
N PHE A 513 10.86 1.27 -11.64
CA PHE A 513 11.29 2.31 -10.70
C PHE A 513 11.40 1.79 -9.27
N ARG A 514 10.75 0.68 -8.91
CA ARG A 514 10.73 0.18 -7.52
C ARG A 514 12.07 -0.39 -7.05
N ASN A 515 13.03 -0.59 -7.94
CA ASN A 515 14.35 -1.12 -7.61
C ASN A 515 15.41 -0.05 -7.86
N VAL A 516 15.96 0.50 -6.77
CA VAL A 516 16.97 1.57 -6.85
C VAL A 516 18.18 1.19 -7.71
N ARG A 517 18.64 -0.07 -7.66
CA ARG A 517 19.78 -0.52 -8.49
C ARG A 517 19.41 -0.57 -9.97
N GLN A 518 18.18 -0.94 -10.29
CA GLN A 518 17.70 -0.96 -11.68
C GLN A 518 17.55 0.48 -12.21
N VAL A 519 16.98 1.38 -11.41
CA VAL A 519 16.91 2.81 -11.71
C VAL A 519 18.31 3.36 -12.01
N ILE A 520 19.27 3.12 -11.11
CA ILE A 520 20.64 3.59 -11.28
C ILE A 520 21.27 3.01 -12.54
N ARG A 521 21.08 1.71 -12.80
CA ARG A 521 21.64 1.02 -13.98
C ARG A 521 21.11 1.57 -15.30
N ASP A 522 19.81 1.80 -15.38
CA ASP A 522 19.18 2.39 -16.57
C ASP A 522 19.61 3.86 -16.73
N GLY A 523 20.16 4.44 -15.65
CA GLY A 523 20.75 5.76 -15.45
C GLY A 523 21.73 6.28 -16.46
N VAL A 524 22.61 5.40 -16.93
CA VAL A 524 23.85 5.73 -17.65
C VAL A 524 24.78 6.73 -16.92
N MET A 525 24.41 7.27 -15.75
CA MET A 525 25.24 8.17 -14.93
C MET A 525 26.57 7.54 -14.46
N PHE A 526 26.61 6.21 -14.35
CA PHE A 526 27.82 5.47 -14.04
C PHE A 526 28.23 4.62 -15.24
N GLY A 527 29.55 4.47 -15.43
CA GLY A 527 30.10 3.63 -16.49
C GLY A 527 29.56 2.19 -16.41
N GLY A 528 29.34 1.55 -17.57
CA GLY A 528 28.75 0.21 -17.65
C GLY A 528 29.48 -0.86 -16.83
N ASP A 529 30.81 -0.73 -16.71
CA ASP A 529 31.67 -1.65 -15.96
C ASP A 529 31.44 -1.60 -14.44
N VAL A 530 30.87 -0.50 -13.93
CA VAL A 530 30.62 -0.29 -12.50
C VAL A 530 29.52 -1.22 -11.96
N TYR A 531 28.66 -1.73 -12.85
CA TYR A 531 27.59 -2.67 -12.51
C TYR A 531 28.00 -4.13 -12.52
N GLU A 532 29.20 -4.46 -13.02
CA GLU A 532 29.70 -5.82 -12.97
C GLU A 532 29.90 -6.19 -11.49
N GLU A 533 29.00 -7.02 -10.94
CA GLU A 533 29.22 -7.63 -9.64
C GLU A 533 30.60 -8.30 -9.71
N LYS A 534 31.58 -7.73 -9.00
CA LYS A 534 32.91 -8.34 -8.88
C LYS A 534 32.66 -9.82 -8.61
N PRO A 535 33.14 -10.73 -9.48
CA PRO A 535 32.77 -12.13 -9.41
C PRO A 535 32.99 -12.56 -7.98
N LYS A 536 31.89 -12.89 -7.27
CA LYS A 536 31.93 -13.20 -5.83
C LYS A 536 33.14 -14.09 -5.65
N PRO A 537 34.19 -13.65 -4.91
CA PRO A 537 35.49 -14.30 -4.92
C PRO A 537 35.22 -15.77 -4.81
N ALA A 538 35.49 -16.52 -5.89
CA ALA A 538 34.96 -17.87 -6.07
C ALA A 538 35.16 -18.55 -4.75
N VAL A 539 34.07 -18.83 -4.02
CA VAL A 539 34.16 -19.25 -2.62
C VAL A 539 35.08 -20.43 -2.69
N GLN A 540 36.35 -20.25 -2.30
CA GLN A 540 37.32 -21.30 -2.46
C GLN A 540 36.70 -22.42 -1.66
N PRO A 541 36.33 -23.56 -2.30
CA PRO A 541 35.57 -24.60 -1.63
C PRO A 541 36.31 -24.83 -0.33
N ALA A 542 35.68 -24.44 0.79
CA ALA A 542 36.37 -24.18 2.04
C ALA A 542 37.33 -25.35 2.23
N PRO A 543 38.66 -25.11 2.24
CA PRO A 543 39.68 -26.07 1.81
C PRO A 543 39.24 -27.41 2.30
N THR A 544 38.77 -28.27 1.37
CA THR A 544 38.08 -29.53 1.69
C THR A 544 38.83 -30.07 2.86
N ARG A 545 38.24 -29.96 4.06
CA ARG A 545 38.99 -30.20 5.29
C ARG A 545 39.37 -31.64 5.10
N GLN A 546 40.62 -31.89 4.72
CA GLN A 546 41.09 -33.24 4.42
C GLN A 546 40.98 -33.88 5.77
N SER A 547 39.87 -34.57 5.95
CA SER A 547 39.57 -35.35 7.11
C SER A 547 40.67 -36.40 7.09
N THR A 548 41.72 -36.12 7.84
CA THR A 548 42.74 -37.09 8.25
C THR A 548 42.16 -38.07 9.26
N LEU A 549 40.84 -38.31 9.21
CA LEU A 549 40.21 -39.52 9.69
C LEU A 549 40.02 -40.46 8.50
N GLN A 550 41.13 -41.09 8.11
CA GLN A 550 41.06 -42.52 7.79
C GLN A 550 40.64 -43.24 9.08
N SER A 551 39.33 -43.31 9.32
CA SER A 551 38.75 -44.31 10.19
C SER A 551 37.72 -45.08 9.39
N SER A 552 38.00 -46.36 9.19
CA SER A 552 37.05 -47.39 8.79
C SER A 552 35.73 -47.22 9.54
N SER A 553 34.73 -46.64 8.91
CA SER A 553 33.38 -46.58 9.47
C SER A 553 32.75 -47.96 9.37
N LYS A 554 33.03 -48.80 10.37
CA LYS A 554 32.02 -49.73 10.88
C LYS A 554 30.84 -48.87 11.31
N THR A 555 29.71 -49.03 10.64
CA THR A 555 28.42 -48.52 11.10
C THR A 555 28.21 -49.04 12.52
N THR A 556 28.38 -48.18 13.52
CA THR A 556 27.96 -48.49 14.89
C THR A 556 26.45 -48.30 14.91
N VAL A 557 25.73 -49.40 14.71
CA VAL A 557 24.34 -49.49 15.14
C VAL A 557 24.37 -49.24 16.65
N ARG A 558 23.93 -48.04 17.08
CA ARG A 558 23.64 -47.81 18.49
C ARG A 558 22.29 -48.45 18.75
N ASP A 559 22.29 -49.58 19.46
CA ASP A 559 21.10 -50.27 19.96
C ASP A 559 20.38 -49.52 21.11
N ASP A 560 20.76 -48.27 21.36
CA ASP A 560 20.14 -47.47 22.41
C ASP A 560 18.75 -47.00 21.95
N VAL A 561 17.71 -47.55 22.58
CA VAL A 561 16.30 -47.17 22.39
C VAL A 561 16.15 -45.67 22.58
N ARG A 562 15.97 -44.94 21.47
CA ARG A 562 15.88 -43.49 21.49
C ARG A 562 14.52 -43.06 22.05
N THR A 563 14.52 -42.43 23.23
CA THR A 563 13.29 -41.90 23.85
C THR A 563 12.64 -40.86 22.92
N PRO A 564 11.37 -41.03 22.52
CA PRO A 564 10.67 -40.09 21.65
C PRO A 564 10.62 -38.69 22.27
N ARG A 565 10.83 -37.66 21.44
CA ARG A 565 10.99 -36.26 21.87
C ARG A 565 9.83 -35.73 22.75
N ASN A 566 8.62 -36.26 22.55
CA ASN A 566 7.41 -35.88 23.28
C ASN A 566 6.99 -36.88 24.39
N ALA A 567 7.68 -38.01 24.56
CA ALA A 567 7.42 -38.93 25.66
C ALA A 567 7.75 -38.27 27.02
N GLN A 568 7.19 -38.77 28.13
CA GLN A 568 7.57 -38.31 29.46
C GLN A 568 9.08 -38.52 29.70
N CYS A 569 9.78 -37.53 30.27
CA CYS A 569 11.24 -37.65 30.48
C CYS A 569 11.50 -38.81 31.46
N PRO A 570 12.42 -39.74 31.13
CA PRO A 570 12.77 -40.85 32.00
C PRO A 570 13.45 -40.44 33.32
N CYS A 571 13.78 -39.16 33.52
CA CYS A 571 14.24 -38.65 34.81
C CYS A 571 13.13 -38.57 35.88
N GLY A 572 11.87 -38.87 35.53
CA GLY A 572 10.75 -38.89 36.48
C GLY A 572 10.14 -37.51 36.76
N SER A 573 10.50 -36.47 36.01
CA SER A 573 10.00 -35.10 36.24
C SER A 573 8.54 -34.87 35.84
N GLY A 574 7.88 -35.84 35.19
CA GLY A 574 6.53 -35.72 34.64
C GLY A 574 6.42 -34.84 33.38
N LYS A 575 7.49 -34.16 32.96
CA LYS A 575 7.51 -33.27 31.78
C LYS A 575 7.91 -34.01 30.50
N LYS A 576 7.49 -33.54 29.31
CA LYS A 576 7.92 -34.07 28.00
C LYS A 576 9.46 -33.99 27.85
N TYR A 577 10.10 -35.03 27.31
CA TYR A 577 11.55 -35.20 27.22
C TYR A 577 12.28 -33.96 26.66
N LYS A 578 11.74 -33.36 25.59
CA LYS A 578 12.29 -32.14 24.97
C LYS A 578 12.35 -30.91 25.87
N LYS A 579 11.45 -30.78 26.83
CA LYS A 579 11.33 -29.59 27.70
C LYS A 579 12.03 -29.78 29.04
N CYS A 580 12.62 -30.95 29.29
CA CYS A 580 13.29 -31.24 30.56
C CYS A 580 14.77 -31.55 30.37
N CYS A 581 15.07 -32.61 29.62
CA CYS A 581 16.38 -33.24 29.63
C CYS A 581 17.21 -32.89 28.38
N LEU A 582 16.53 -32.43 27.32
CA LEU A 582 17.11 -31.93 26.06
C LEU A 582 17.18 -30.40 25.97
N GLY A 583 16.45 -29.69 26.82
CA GLY A 583 16.36 -28.22 26.83
C GLY A 583 17.22 -27.57 27.92
N LYS A 584 18.20 -28.30 28.45
CA LYS A 584 19.22 -27.80 29.36
C LYS A 584 20.54 -27.66 28.64
#